data_AF-L0IA37-F1
#
_entry.id   AF-L0IA37-F1
#
_cell.length_a   1.000
_cell.length_b   1.000
_cell.length_c   1.000
_cell.angle_alpha   90.00
_cell.angle_beta   90.00
_cell.angle_gamma   90.00
#
_symmetry.space_group_name_H-M   'P 1'
#
loop_
_entity.id
_entity.type
_entity.pdbx_description
1 polymer ?
#
loop_
_entity_poly.entity_id
_entity_poly.type
_entity_poly.pdbx_seq_one_letter_code
_entity_poly.pdbx_strand_id
1 'polypeptide(L)'
;MTVTGGRTKRDPNRALLREVAATLGDERWVSQTAVFPSNRPDSVVCTVQEQYYPRQFVSRTYLEIQSYTNGDFHVTYVEARHETEWMVRWDRHESDDYARDHFHGPPDAHHEDGTDRSYPPTLFGVLSQEIVPWLYDRMGSVWDELDR
;
A
#
# COMPACT_ATOMS: atom_id res chain seq x y z
N MET A 1 -17.03 -19.54 28.17
CA MET A 1 -16.18 -18.34 28.31
C MET A 1 -15.76 -17.96 26.91
N THR A 2 -16.40 -16.94 26.35
CA THR A 2 -16.15 -16.50 24.97
C THR A 2 -15.15 -15.37 25.04
N VAL A 3 -13.89 -15.62 24.68
CA VAL A 3 -12.90 -14.57 24.50
C VAL A 3 -13.17 -13.98 23.11
N THR A 4 -14.05 -12.98 23.05
CA THR A 4 -14.01 -12.01 21.95
C THR A 4 -12.71 -11.24 22.09
N GLY A 5 -11.70 -11.63 21.31
CA GLY A 5 -10.48 -10.85 21.13
C GLY A 5 -10.88 -9.46 20.64
N GLY A 6 -10.86 -8.49 21.56
CA GLY A 6 -11.09 -7.10 21.22
C GLY A 6 -9.99 -6.68 20.27
N ARG A 7 -10.31 -6.51 18.98
CA ARG A 7 -9.44 -5.86 18.00
C ARG A 7 -9.04 -4.53 18.65
N THR A 8 -7.80 -4.42 19.10
CA THR A 8 -7.29 -3.19 19.73
C THR A 8 -7.63 -2.04 18.80
N LYS A 9 -8.33 -1.04 19.31
CA LYS A 9 -8.67 0.15 18.53
C LYS A 9 -7.35 0.77 18.10
N ARG A 10 -7.01 0.64 16.82
CA ARG A 10 -5.79 1.23 16.27
C ARG A 10 -6.07 2.70 16.02
N ASP A 11 -5.34 3.58 16.70
CA ASP A 11 -5.47 5.02 16.51
C ASP A 11 -4.59 5.46 15.34
N PRO A 12 -5.15 6.05 14.27
CA PRO A 12 -4.37 6.47 13.10
C PRO A 12 -3.34 7.53 13.49
N ASN A 13 -2.10 7.35 13.04
CA ASN A 13 -1.03 8.33 13.21
C ASN A 13 -1.18 9.44 12.16
N ARG A 14 -2.16 10.32 12.38
CA ARG A 14 -2.51 11.39 11.43
C ARG A 14 -1.39 12.43 11.24
N ALA A 15 -0.48 12.57 12.18
CA ALA A 15 0.68 13.45 12.04
C ALA A 15 1.66 12.86 11.02
N LEU A 16 2.11 11.62 11.25
CA LEU A 16 3.00 10.90 10.33
C LEU A 16 2.39 10.75 8.92
N LEU A 17 1.10 10.44 8.82
CA LEU A 17 0.43 10.34 7.52
C LEU A 17 0.46 11.67 6.74
N ARG A 18 0.34 12.83 7.41
CA ARG A 18 0.48 14.12 6.72
C ARG A 18 1.91 14.37 6.23
N GLU A 19 2.92 13.94 6.99
CA GLU A 19 4.32 14.01 6.56
C GLU A 19 4.56 13.12 5.34
N VAL A 20 4.07 11.87 5.38
CA VAL A 20 4.11 10.95 4.23
C VAL A 20 3.43 11.56 3.01
N ALA A 21 2.24 12.14 3.18
CA ALA A 21 1.51 12.79 2.10
C ALA A 21 2.28 13.96 1.48
N ALA A 22 2.95 14.78 2.30
CA ALA A 22 3.78 15.87 1.81
C ALA A 22 4.98 15.34 1.03
N THR A 23 5.72 14.37 1.58
CA THR A 23 6.88 13.78 0.91
C THR A 23 6.52 13.10 -0.40
N LEU A 24 5.50 12.24 -0.42
CA LEU A 24 5.06 11.57 -1.65
C LEU A 24 4.40 12.53 -2.64
N GLY A 25 3.80 13.63 -2.17
CA GLY A 25 3.24 14.67 -3.04
C GLY A 25 4.29 15.38 -3.90
N ASP A 26 5.56 15.39 -3.47
CA ASP A 26 6.68 15.97 -4.22
C ASP A 26 7.33 14.97 -5.22
N GLU A 27 6.92 13.70 -5.18
CA GLU A 27 7.45 12.66 -6.05
C GLU A 27 6.88 12.75 -7.48
N ARG A 28 7.75 12.66 -8.49
CA ARG A 28 7.35 12.80 -9.91
C ARG A 28 6.40 11.71 -10.40
N TRP A 29 6.39 10.56 -9.74
CA TRP A 29 5.50 9.45 -10.10
C TRP A 29 4.09 9.60 -9.51
N VAL A 30 3.87 10.56 -8.61
CA VAL A 30 2.56 10.84 -8.02
C VAL A 30 1.86 11.94 -8.82
N SER A 31 0.62 11.68 -9.23
CA SER A 31 -0.24 12.67 -9.92
C SER A 31 -1.16 13.41 -8.97
N GLN A 32 -1.56 12.77 -7.86
CA GLN A 32 -2.45 13.34 -6.86
C GLN A 32 -2.24 12.68 -5.51
N THR A 33 -2.25 13.47 -4.43
CA THR A 33 -2.29 12.96 -3.06
C THR A 33 -3.60 13.40 -2.39
N ALA A 34 -4.37 12.43 -1.86
CA ALA A 34 -5.57 12.67 -1.06
C ALA A 34 -5.29 12.29 0.40
N VAL A 35 -5.45 13.27 1.30
CA VAL A 35 -5.21 13.08 2.74
C VAL A 35 -6.54 12.89 3.44
N PHE A 36 -6.77 11.71 4.02
CA PHE A 36 -8.01 11.34 4.72
C PHE A 36 -9.28 11.57 3.88
N PRO A 37 -9.37 11.05 2.64
CA PRO A 37 -10.59 11.19 1.84
C PRO A 37 -11.78 10.56 2.58
N SER A 38 -12.99 11.07 2.33
CA SER A 38 -14.19 10.71 3.10
C SER A 38 -14.51 9.21 3.10
N ASN A 39 -14.15 8.49 2.04
CA ASN A 39 -14.31 7.04 1.92
C ASN A 39 -13.16 6.22 2.52
N ARG A 40 -12.03 6.84 2.88
CA ARG A 40 -10.87 6.22 3.53
C ARG A 40 -10.29 7.19 4.59
N PRO A 41 -11.03 7.44 5.69
CA PRO A 41 -10.75 8.54 6.61
C PRO A 41 -9.44 8.40 7.40
N ASP A 42 -8.85 7.20 7.41
CA ASP A 42 -7.63 6.87 8.13
C ASP A 42 -6.42 6.64 7.20
N SER A 43 -6.60 6.91 5.90
CA SER A 43 -5.59 6.66 4.87
C SER A 43 -5.07 7.94 4.22
N VAL A 44 -3.85 7.86 3.70
CA VAL A 44 -3.36 8.71 2.60
C VAL A 44 -3.43 7.90 1.33
N VAL A 45 -3.92 8.49 0.24
CA VAL A 45 -4.00 7.84 -1.06
C VAL A 45 -3.21 8.66 -2.08
N CYS A 46 -2.13 8.08 -2.59
CA CYS A 46 -1.30 8.66 -3.66
C CYS A 46 -1.65 7.99 -4.98
N THR A 47 -2.26 8.73 -5.91
CA THR A 47 -2.55 8.25 -7.26
C THR A 47 -1.26 8.33 -8.08
N VAL A 48 -0.91 7.25 -8.76
CA VAL A 48 0.27 7.16 -9.62
C VAL A 48 -0.05 7.84 -10.97
N GLN A 49 0.95 8.38 -11.65
CA GLN A 49 0.75 8.95 -12.99
C GLN A 49 0.31 7.87 -13.99
N GLU A 50 -0.78 8.15 -14.72
CA GLU A 50 -1.36 7.20 -15.68
C GLU A 50 -0.42 6.84 -16.83
N GLN A 51 0.54 7.73 -17.16
CA GLN A 51 1.51 7.52 -18.24
C GLN A 51 2.47 6.35 -18.00
N TYR A 52 2.56 5.84 -16.77
CA TYR A 52 3.36 4.65 -16.45
C TYR A 52 2.62 3.33 -16.68
N TYR A 53 1.37 3.35 -17.13
CA TYR A 53 0.54 2.15 -17.29
C TYR A 53 -0.13 2.09 -18.68
N PRO A 54 -0.33 0.88 -19.24
CA PRO A 54 -1.16 0.70 -20.43
C PRO A 54 -2.61 1.08 -20.14
N ARG A 55 -3.01 2.29 -20.54
CA ARG A 55 -4.35 2.86 -20.27
C ARG A 55 -5.50 2.06 -20.87
N GLN A 56 -5.21 1.17 -21.82
CA GLN A 56 -6.18 0.23 -22.40
C GLN A 56 -6.57 -0.90 -21.45
N PHE A 57 -5.77 -1.16 -20.40
CA PHE A 57 -5.99 -2.23 -19.43
C PHE A 57 -6.16 -1.69 -18.00
N VAL A 58 -5.44 -0.62 -17.66
CA VAL A 58 -5.40 -0.04 -16.31
C VAL A 58 -6.01 1.36 -16.32
N SER A 59 -7.12 1.52 -15.61
CA SER A 59 -7.87 2.78 -15.55
C SER A 59 -7.34 3.74 -14.49
N ARG A 60 -6.76 3.20 -13.40
CA ARG A 60 -6.20 3.98 -12.30
C ARG A 60 -5.24 3.12 -11.49
N THR A 61 -4.16 3.73 -11.03
CA THR A 61 -3.24 3.10 -10.08
C THR A 61 -3.05 3.99 -8.86
N TYR A 62 -3.03 3.42 -7.67
CA TYR A 62 -2.82 4.17 -6.44
C TYR A 62 -2.13 3.37 -5.34
N LEU A 63 -1.45 4.08 -4.46
CA LEU A 63 -0.92 3.59 -3.20
C LEU A 63 -1.82 4.11 -2.06
N GLU A 64 -2.43 3.21 -1.30
CA GLU A 64 -3.14 3.50 -0.06
C GLU A 64 -2.25 3.20 1.14
N ILE A 65 -2.10 4.17 2.03
CA ILE A 65 -1.20 4.10 3.19
C ILE A 65 -2.01 4.35 4.45
N GLN A 66 -2.00 3.39 5.35
CA GLN A 66 -2.52 3.50 6.72
C GLN A 66 -1.36 3.32 7.69
N SER A 67 -1.31 4.13 8.74
CA SER A 67 -0.31 4.03 9.80
C SER A 67 -0.91 4.40 11.14
N TYR A 68 -0.46 3.74 12.20
CA TYR A 68 -1.05 3.81 13.53
C TYR A 68 -0.01 4.19 14.59
N THR A 69 -0.46 4.77 15.71
CA THR A 69 0.41 5.29 16.77
C THR A 69 1.23 4.21 17.49
N ASN A 70 0.83 2.95 17.38
CA ASN A 70 1.57 1.79 17.90
C ASN A 70 2.68 1.31 16.94
N GLY A 71 2.89 1.99 15.80
CA GLY A 71 3.89 1.64 14.80
C GLY A 71 3.44 0.60 13.78
N ASP A 72 2.19 0.15 13.84
CA ASP A 72 1.61 -0.69 12.80
C ASP A 72 1.30 0.13 11.53
N PHE A 73 1.32 -0.54 10.39
CA PHE A 73 0.90 0.05 9.12
C PHE A 73 0.34 -1.00 8.17
N HIS A 74 -0.42 -0.51 7.20
CA HIS A 74 -0.82 -1.24 5.99
C HIS A 74 -0.54 -0.34 4.79
N VAL A 75 0.19 -0.84 3.82
CA VAL A 75 0.38 -0.16 2.54
C VAL A 75 -0.13 -1.06 1.44
N THR A 76 -1.10 -0.61 0.66
CA THR A 76 -1.69 -1.35 -0.45
C THR A 76 -1.44 -0.61 -1.74
N TYR A 77 -0.84 -1.28 -2.72
CA TYR A 77 -0.78 -0.80 -4.08
C TYR A 77 -1.88 -1.47 -4.89
N VAL A 78 -2.64 -0.69 -5.67
CA VAL A 78 -3.77 -1.17 -6.46
C VAL A 78 -3.68 -0.66 -7.89
N GLU A 79 -3.89 -1.57 -8.84
CA GLU A 79 -4.22 -1.32 -10.25
C GLU A 79 -5.70 -1.62 -10.45
N ALA A 80 -6.51 -0.59 -10.67
CA ALA A 80 -7.90 -0.75 -11.10
C ALA A 80 -7.91 -1.09 -12.60
N ARG A 81 -7.90 -2.39 -12.91
CA ARG A 81 -8.05 -2.89 -14.29
C ARG A 81 -9.53 -2.87 -14.68
N HIS A 82 -9.82 -2.90 -15.97
CA HIS A 82 -11.22 -2.77 -16.44
C HIS A 82 -12.14 -3.90 -15.95
N GLU A 83 -11.60 -5.10 -15.77
CA GLU A 83 -12.38 -6.29 -15.39
C GLU A 83 -12.16 -6.72 -13.94
N THR A 84 -11.01 -6.37 -13.35
CA THR A 84 -10.59 -6.82 -12.02
C THR A 84 -9.76 -5.75 -11.31
N GLU A 85 -9.56 -5.91 -10.00
CA GLU A 85 -8.46 -5.23 -9.33
C GLU A 85 -7.24 -6.16 -9.32
N TRP A 86 -6.05 -5.56 -9.39
CA TRP A 86 -4.79 -6.24 -9.13
C TRP A 86 -4.08 -5.46 -8.03
N MET A 87 -3.62 -6.12 -6.98
CA MET A 87 -3.05 -5.46 -5.83
C MET A 87 -1.97 -6.28 -5.13
N VAL A 88 -1.18 -5.57 -4.33
CA VAL A 88 -0.22 -6.14 -3.37
C VAL A 88 -0.27 -5.35 -2.08
N ARG A 89 0.18 -5.95 -0.97
CA ARG A 89 0.14 -5.30 0.35
C ARG A 89 1.40 -5.55 1.17
N TRP A 90 1.89 -4.50 1.84
CA TRP A 90 2.94 -4.57 2.85
C TRP A 90 2.34 -4.24 4.21
N ASP A 91 2.53 -5.14 5.17
CA ASP A 91 1.92 -5.06 6.48
C ASP A 91 2.93 -5.10 7.61
N ARG A 92 2.70 -4.26 8.60
CA ARG A 92 3.31 -4.37 9.92
C ARG A 92 2.21 -4.43 10.96
N HIS A 93 1.93 -5.62 11.49
CA HIS A 93 1.02 -5.81 12.63
C HIS A 93 1.17 -7.21 13.25
N GLU A 94 0.69 -7.38 14.48
CA GLU A 94 0.56 -8.71 15.08
C GLU A 94 -0.34 -9.61 14.22
N SER A 95 0.14 -10.81 13.90
CA SER A 95 -0.54 -11.83 13.10
C SER A 95 -0.33 -13.20 13.75
N ASP A 96 -1.33 -14.07 13.65
CA ASP A 96 -1.25 -15.45 14.14
C ASP A 96 -0.48 -16.35 13.15
N ASP A 97 -0.55 -16.03 11.85
CA ASP A 97 -0.03 -16.86 10.76
C ASP A 97 1.29 -16.35 10.17
N TYR A 98 1.63 -15.09 10.42
CA TYR A 98 2.79 -14.41 9.82
C TYR A 98 3.61 -13.65 10.86
N ALA A 99 4.88 -13.41 10.54
CA ALA A 99 5.71 -12.46 11.26
C ALA A 99 5.05 -11.06 11.26
N ARG A 100 5.46 -10.23 12.23
CA ARG A 100 4.90 -8.87 12.36
C ARG A 100 4.99 -8.10 11.03
N ASP A 101 6.10 -8.26 10.32
CA ASP A 101 6.32 -7.74 8.98
C ASP A 101 6.02 -8.84 7.96
N HIS A 102 5.06 -8.61 7.06
CA HIS A 102 4.73 -9.57 6.01
C HIS A 102 4.17 -8.88 4.76
N PHE A 103 4.37 -9.53 3.61
CA PHE A 103 3.93 -9.07 2.30
C PHE A 103 2.87 -10.02 1.74
N HIS A 104 1.77 -9.48 1.21
CA HIS A 104 0.78 -10.24 0.44
C HIS A 104 0.96 -9.97 -1.05
N GLY A 105 1.20 -11.06 -1.79
CA GLY A 105 1.45 -11.03 -3.23
C GLY A 105 0.20 -10.82 -4.10
N PRO A 106 0.39 -10.60 -5.40
CA PRO A 106 -0.70 -10.45 -6.36
C PRO A 106 -1.35 -11.78 -6.73
N PRO A 107 -2.55 -11.76 -7.35
CA PRO A 107 -3.26 -10.58 -7.84
C PRO A 107 -4.18 -9.92 -6.81
N ASP A 108 -4.56 -10.62 -5.76
CA ASP A 108 -5.64 -10.16 -4.87
C ASP A 108 -5.15 -9.76 -3.47
N ALA A 109 -3.86 -9.99 -3.15
CA ALA A 109 -3.30 -9.81 -1.82
C ALA A 109 -4.13 -10.51 -0.74
N HIS A 110 -4.57 -11.74 -1.02
CA HIS A 110 -5.33 -12.53 -0.07
C HIS A 110 -4.47 -12.94 1.13
N HIS A 111 -5.13 -13.37 2.20
CA HIS A 111 -4.45 -13.74 3.43
C HIS A 111 -3.39 -14.81 3.18
N GLU A 112 -3.74 -15.85 2.43
CA GLU A 112 -2.87 -16.97 2.04
C GLU A 112 -1.68 -16.58 1.16
N ASP A 113 -1.73 -15.41 0.51
CA ASP A 113 -0.63 -14.87 -0.31
C ASP A 113 0.47 -14.23 0.55
N GLY A 114 0.34 -14.29 1.87
CA GLY A 114 1.28 -13.72 2.82
C GLY A 114 2.64 -14.43 2.83
N THR A 115 3.71 -13.66 2.95
CA THR A 115 5.08 -14.14 3.14
C THR A 115 5.80 -13.25 4.13
N ASP A 116 6.46 -13.85 5.12
CA ASP A 116 7.24 -13.14 6.14
C ASP A 116 8.33 -12.28 5.50
N ARG A 117 8.52 -11.09 6.10
CA ARG A 117 9.54 -10.11 5.71
C ARG A 117 10.20 -9.53 6.97
N SER A 118 11.24 -8.74 6.73
CA SER A 118 11.86 -7.88 7.75
C SER A 118 12.00 -6.49 7.14
N TYR A 119 11.14 -5.55 7.51
CA TYR A 119 11.14 -4.22 6.94
C TYR A 119 12.02 -3.26 7.75
N PRO A 120 12.49 -2.15 7.15
CA PRO A 120 13.08 -1.04 7.90
C PRO A 120 12.20 -0.59 9.09
N PRO A 121 12.79 -0.05 10.17
CA PRO A 121 12.08 0.22 11.41
C PRO A 121 11.05 1.36 11.29
N THR A 122 11.20 2.27 10.34
CA THR A 122 10.30 3.42 10.15
C THR A 122 9.49 3.28 8.87
N LEU A 123 8.27 3.82 8.84
CA LEU A 123 7.43 3.83 7.63
C LEU A 123 8.14 4.51 6.45
N PHE A 124 8.86 5.61 6.67
CA PHE A 124 9.68 6.24 5.63
C PHE A 124 10.81 5.33 5.12
N GLY A 125 11.40 4.52 6.00
CA GLY A 125 12.36 3.49 5.59
C GLY A 125 11.72 2.44 4.69
N VAL A 126 10.55 1.92 5.08
CA VAL A 126 9.80 0.95 4.25
C VAL A 126 9.40 1.56 2.91
N LEU A 127 8.89 2.79 2.90
CA LEU A 127 8.53 3.50 1.67
C LEU A 127 9.73 3.64 0.74
N SER A 128 10.87 4.12 1.24
CA SER A 128 12.03 4.43 0.41
C SER A 128 12.86 3.21 -0.02
N GLN A 129 12.91 2.15 0.79
CA GLN A 129 13.79 1.00 0.55
C GLN A 129 13.05 -0.22 0.00
N GLU A 130 11.74 -0.34 0.26
CA GLU A 130 10.94 -1.51 -0.16
C GLU A 130 9.91 -1.12 -1.23
N ILE A 131 9.02 -0.17 -0.90
CA ILE A 131 7.82 0.07 -1.69
C ILE A 131 8.13 0.88 -2.96
N VAL A 132 8.86 1.99 -2.84
CA VAL A 132 9.18 2.84 -4.00
C VAL A 132 10.03 2.10 -5.04
N PRO A 133 11.10 1.35 -4.67
CA PRO A 133 11.83 0.51 -5.62
C PRO A 133 10.92 -0.51 -6.31
N TRP A 134 10.05 -1.19 -5.54
CA TRP A 134 9.08 -2.14 -6.11
C TRP A 134 8.12 -1.46 -7.10
N LEU A 135 7.66 -0.24 -6.81
CA LEU A 135 6.80 0.53 -7.71
C LEU A 135 7.50 0.83 -9.03
N TYR A 136 8.77 1.21 -9.01
CA TYR A 136 9.53 1.45 -10.25
C TYR A 136 9.69 0.17 -11.08
N ASP A 137 10.00 -0.95 -10.44
CA ASP A 137 10.07 -2.25 -11.13
C ASP A 137 8.70 -2.63 -11.72
N ARG A 138 7.62 -2.35 -10.99
CA ARG A 138 6.25 -2.60 -11.45
C ARG A 138 5.88 -1.73 -12.66
N MET A 139 6.17 -0.43 -12.61
CA MET A 139 5.95 0.51 -13.72
C MET A 139 6.70 0.12 -14.99
N GLY A 140 7.87 -0.51 -14.85
CA GLY A 140 8.61 -1.07 -15.98
C GLY A 140 7.99 -2.34 -16.54
N SER A 141 7.67 -3.30 -15.65
CA SER A 141 7.25 -4.66 -16.05
C SER A 141 5.78 -4.78 -16.48
N VAL A 142 4.90 -3.88 -16.05
CA VAL A 142 3.46 -3.96 -16.32
C VAL A 142 3.11 -3.89 -17.82
N TRP A 143 3.91 -3.18 -18.62
CA TRP A 143 3.74 -3.11 -20.08
C TRP A 143 3.98 -4.48 -20.71
N ASP A 144 5.08 -5.14 -20.35
CA ASP A 144 5.42 -6.47 -20.85
C ASP A 144 4.44 -7.55 -20.37
N GLU A 145 3.75 -7.35 -19.25
CA GLU A 145 2.71 -8.26 -18.76
C GLU A 145 1.43 -8.14 -19.57
N LEU A 146 0.97 -6.91 -19.81
CA LEU A 146 -0.37 -6.65 -20.32
C LEU A 146 -0.45 -6.49 -21.84
N ASP A 147 0.64 -6.12 -22.52
CA ASP A 147 0.68 -6.02 -23.99
C ASP A 147 0.97 -7.37 -24.70
N ARG A 148 0.84 -8.50 -23.99
CA ARG A 148 1.02 -9.85 -24.55
C ARG A 148 -0.23 -10.40 -25.24
#